data_AF-A0A925VPU9-F1
#
_entry.id   AF-A0A925VPU9-F1
#
_cell.length_a   1.000
_cell.length_b   1.000
_cell.length_c   1.000
_cell.angle_alpha   90.00
_cell.angle_beta   90.00
_cell.angle_gamma   90.00
#
_symmetry.space_group_name_H-M   'P 1'
#
loop_
_entity.id
_entity.type
_entity.pdbx_description
1 polymer ?
#
loop_
_entity_poly.entity_id
_entity_poly.type
_entity_poly.pdbx_seq_one_letter_code
_entity_poly.pdbx_strand_id
1 'polypeptide(L)'
;MLFIDMLFVMAVAISFIPILTGYCAHSRGRSFWLWFVLGWVLPLVSFFLLFALIARDELHPGRRLLGEARQILRDAEQEAAARALQQ
;
A
#
# COMPACT_ATOMS: atom_id res chain seq x y z
N MET A 1 -20.09 4.62 27.64
CA MET A 1 -19.42 3.44 28.22
C MET A 1 -19.18 2.40 27.15
N LEU A 2 -20.21 1.76 26.58
CA LEU A 2 -20.10 0.72 25.55
C LEU A 2 -19.11 0.99 24.39
N PHE A 3 -19.04 2.23 23.88
CA PHE A 3 -18.10 2.57 22.81
C PHE A 3 -16.62 2.47 23.24
N ILE A 4 -16.31 2.93 24.45
CA ILE A 4 -14.95 2.84 25.01
C ILE A 4 -14.59 1.37 25.26
N ASP A 5 -15.53 0.59 25.80
CA ASP A 5 -15.37 -0.84 26.02
C ASP A 5 -15.09 -1.58 24.70
N MET A 6 -15.83 -1.25 23.63
CA MET A 6 -15.62 -1.83 22.30
C MET A 6 -14.25 -1.46 21.73
N LEU A 7 -13.84 -0.19 21.82
CA LEU A 7 -12.51 0.24 21.38
C LEU A 7 -11.40 -0.47 22.15
N PHE A 8 -11.58 -0.66 23.45
CA PHE A 8 -10.61 -1.37 24.29
C PHE A 8 -10.48 -2.84 23.87
N VAL A 9 -11.60 -3.55 23.67
CA VAL A 9 -11.60 -4.94 23.19
C VAL A 9 -10.90 -5.05 21.84
N MET A 10 -11.18 -4.13 20.91
CA MET A 10 -10.52 -4.11 19.60
C MET A 10 -9.02 -3.83 19.71
N ALA A 11 -8.61 -2.88 20.55
CA ALA A 11 -7.20 -2.57 20.79
C ALA A 11 -6.45 -3.79 21.37
N VAL A 12 -7.05 -4.49 22.32
CA VAL A 12 -6.49 -5.72 22.91
C VAL A 12 -6.40 -6.83 21.86
N ALA A 13 -7.45 -7.04 21.08
CA ALA A 13 -7.47 -8.06 20.02
C ALA A 13 -6.38 -7.81 18.97
N ILE A 14 -6.22 -6.56 18.52
CA ILE A 14 -5.18 -6.16 17.56
C ILE A 14 -3.78 -6.31 18.18
N SER A 15 -3.65 -5.98 19.47
CA SER A 15 -2.38 -6.10 20.21
C SER A 15 -1.91 -7.54 20.41
N PHE A 16 -2.77 -8.54 20.22
CA PHE A 16 -2.43 -9.93 20.49
C PHE A 16 -1.21 -10.40 19.69
N ILE A 17 -1.14 -10.05 18.40
CA ILE A 17 -0.03 -10.40 17.51
C ILE A 17 1.30 -9.76 17.97
N PRO A 18 1.41 -8.44 18.20
CA PRO A 18 2.65 -7.85 18.69
C PRO A 18 3.02 -8.30 20.11
N ILE A 19 2.04 -8.59 20.98
CA ILE A 19 2.30 -9.17 22.32
C ILE A 19 2.94 -10.55 22.21
N LEU A 20 2.37 -11.46 21.42
CA LEU A 20 2.94 -12.79 21.19
C LEU A 20 4.33 -12.69 20.55
N THR A 21 4.51 -11.77 19.60
CA THR A 21 5.81 -11.52 18.96
C THR A 21 6.86 -11.10 19.99
N GLY A 22 6.52 -10.14 20.85
CA GLY A 22 7.38 -9.69 21.94
C GLY A 22 7.70 -10.82 22.92
N TYR A 23 6.71 -11.63 23.30
CA TYR A 23 6.89 -12.76 24.20
C TYR A 23 7.83 -13.82 23.62
N CYS A 24 7.64 -14.19 22.35
CA CYS A 24 8.51 -15.13 21.63
C CYS A 24 9.94 -14.62 21.49
N ALA A 25 10.15 -13.30 21.39
CA ALA A 25 11.48 -12.72 21.36
C ALA A 25 12.13 -12.72 22.75
N HIS A 26 11.34 -12.40 23.79
CA HIS A 26 11.80 -12.41 25.17
C HIS A 26 12.22 -13.79 25.64
N SER A 27 11.47 -14.84 25.30
CA SER A 27 11.83 -16.23 25.61
C SER A 27 13.13 -16.69 24.93
N ARG A 28 13.58 -15.98 23.88
CA ARG A 28 14.83 -16.22 23.16
C ARG A 28 15.97 -15.29 23.60
N GLY A 29 15.80 -14.57 24.71
CA GLY A 29 16.82 -13.68 25.27
C GLY A 29 16.93 -12.31 24.60
N ARG A 30 15.96 -11.91 23.78
CA ARG A 30 15.90 -10.56 23.20
C ARG A 30 14.95 -9.65 23.97
N SER A 31 15.04 -8.33 23.76
CA SER A 31 14.20 -7.37 24.46
C SER A 31 12.74 -7.44 24.00
N PHE A 32 11.81 -7.68 24.92
CA PHE A 32 10.37 -7.71 24.64
C PHE A 32 9.89 -6.45 23.92
N TRP A 33 10.25 -5.27 24.46
CA TRP A 33 9.78 -3.97 24.00
C TRP A 33 10.17 -3.63 22.57
N LEU A 34 11.39 -4.00 22.15
CA LEU A 34 11.84 -3.76 20.78
C LEU A 34 10.94 -4.51 19.79
N TRP A 35 10.68 -5.79 20.06
CA TRP A 35 9.87 -6.63 19.17
C TRP A 35 8.38 -6.32 19.25
N PHE A 36 7.87 -5.90 20.40
CA PHE A 36 6.50 -5.42 20.55
C PHE A 36 6.25 -4.14 19.72
N VAL A 37 7.12 -3.13 19.88
CA VAL A 37 7.02 -1.87 19.11
C VAL A 37 7.21 -2.15 17.63
N LEU A 38 8.14 -3.03 17.25
CA LEU A 38 8.34 -3.43 15.87
C LEU A 38 7.08 -4.05 15.27
N GLY A 39 6.36 -4.90 16.01
CA GLY A 39 5.08 -5.48 15.58
C GLY A 39 3.98 -4.45 15.32
N TRP A 40 4.02 -3.30 16.01
CA TRP A 40 3.11 -2.17 15.79
C TRP A 40 3.57 -1.24 14.66
N VAL A 41 4.86 -0.97 14.57
CA VAL A 41 5.44 0.01 13.64
C VAL A 41 5.52 -0.56 12.23
N LEU A 42 5.86 -1.84 12.06
CA LEU A 42 6.05 -2.45 10.75
C LEU A 42 4.80 -2.35 9.85
N PRO A 43 3.57 -2.67 10.31
CA PRO A 43 2.37 -2.50 9.51
C PRO A 43 2.09 -1.04 9.14
N LEU A 44 2.31 -0.11 10.06
CA LEU A 44 2.15 1.32 9.82
C LEU A 44 3.11 1.79 8.73
N VAL A 45 4.41 1.48 8.86
CA VAL A 45 5.42 1.86 7.87
C VAL A 45 5.11 1.25 6.51
N SER A 46 4.68 -0.02 6.46
CA SER A 46 4.26 -0.68 5.22
C SER A 46 3.10 0.07 4.54
N PHE A 47 2.09 0.45 5.31
CA PHE A 47 0.96 1.22 4.81
C PHE A 47 1.39 2.60 4.27
N PHE A 48 2.24 3.33 5.01
CA PHE A 48 2.77 4.61 4.55
C PHE A 48 3.60 4.47 3.28
N LEU A 49 4.39 3.41 3.14
CA LEU A 49 5.14 3.12 1.92
C LEU A 49 4.20 2.91 0.73
N LEU A 50 3.17 2.11 0.91
CA LEU A 50 2.17 1.84 -0.12
C LEU A 50 1.43 3.12 -0.52
N PHE A 51 1.02 3.90 0.48
CA PHE A 51 0.38 5.20 0.27
C PHE A 51 1.31 6.15 -0.49
N ALA A 52 2.58 6.24 -0.10
CA ALA A 52 3.57 7.07 -0.78
C ALA A 52 3.82 6.60 -2.23
N LEU A 53 3.82 5.29 -2.47
CA LEU A 53 3.95 4.72 -3.81
C LEU A 53 2.76 5.09 -4.69
N ILE A 54 1.53 4.91 -4.18
CA ILE A 54 0.29 5.30 -4.87
C ILE A 54 0.27 6.81 -5.11
N ALA A 55 0.60 7.61 -4.09
CA ALA A 55 0.67 9.05 -4.22
C ALA A 55 1.70 9.48 -5.27
N ARG A 56 2.86 8.82 -5.34
CA ARG A 56 3.84 9.07 -6.40
C ARG A 56 3.35 8.66 -7.78
N ASP A 57 2.66 7.53 -7.88
CA ASP A 57 2.09 7.00 -9.11
C ASP A 57 0.99 7.91 -9.68
N GLU A 58 0.19 8.52 -8.81
CA GLU A 58 -0.87 9.47 -9.17
C GLU A 58 -0.34 10.89 -9.38
N LEU A 59 0.64 11.35 -8.57
CA LEU A 59 1.27 12.68 -8.73
C LEU A 59 2.29 12.74 -9.88
N HIS A 60 2.61 11.63 -10.55
CA HIS A 60 3.39 11.67 -11.79
C HIS A 60 2.46 11.95 -12.98
N PRO A 61 2.32 13.22 -13.45
CA PRO A 61 1.57 13.53 -14.67
C PRO A 61 2.11 12.79 -15.89
N GLY A 62 3.34 12.27 -15.83
CA GLY A 62 3.95 11.44 -16.85
C GLY A 62 3.12 10.21 -17.25
N ARG A 63 2.42 9.53 -16.33
CA ARG A 63 1.56 8.39 -16.71
C ARG A 63 0.30 8.82 -17.45
N ARG A 64 -0.27 9.97 -17.11
CA ARG A 64 -1.41 10.53 -17.83
C ARG A 64 -1.00 10.95 -19.25
N LEU A 65 0.14 11.63 -19.38
CA LEU A 65 0.71 12.03 -20.66
C LEU A 65 1.11 10.82 -21.53
N LEU A 66 1.65 9.76 -20.94
CA LEU A 66 1.93 8.50 -21.64
C LEU A 66 0.65 7.80 -22.09
N GLY A 67 -0.42 7.85 -21.29
CA GLY A 67 -1.74 7.34 -21.67
C GLY A 67 -2.32 8.08 -22.87
N GLU A 68 -2.33 9.42 -22.82
CA GLU A 68 -2.77 10.27 -23.93
C GLU A 68 -1.92 10.04 -25.20
N ALA A 69 -0.59 9.99 -25.08
CA ALA A 69 0.30 9.71 -26.21
C ALA A 69 0.03 8.35 -26.86
N ARG A 70 -0.25 7.31 -26.06
CA ARG A 70 -0.54 5.96 -26.56
C ARG A 70 -1.89 5.87 -27.27
N GLN A 71 -2.88 6.67 -26.84
CA GLN A 71 -4.15 6.81 -27.56
C GLN A 71 -3.93 7.47 -28.93
N ILE A 72 -3.22 8.60 -28.97
CA ILE A 72 -2.94 9.32 -30.21
C ILE A 72 -2.23 8.41 -31.23
N LEU A 73 -1.25 7.61 -30.79
CA LEU A 73 -0.56 6.64 -31.64
C LEU A 73 -1.50 5.57 -32.21
N ARG A 74 -2.42 5.02 -31.42
CA ARG A 74 -3.40 4.02 -31.89
C ARG A 74 -4.35 4.60 -32.92
N ASP A 75 -4.86 5.79 -32.68
CA ASP A 75 -5.80 6.44 -33.59
C ASP A 75 -5.11 6.72 -34.94
N ALA A 76 -3.85 7.16 -34.91
CA ALA A 76 -3.04 7.36 -36.12
C ALA A 76 -2.78 6.04 -36.89
N GLU A 77 -2.47 4.93 -36.18
CA GLU A 77 -2.32 3.62 -36.82
C GLU A 77 -3.61 3.14 -37.47
N GLN A 78 -4.77 3.35 -36.83
CA GLN A 78 -6.07 2.98 -37.37
C GLN A 78 -6.44 3.81 -38.60
N GLU A 79 -6.20 5.12 -38.56
CA GLU A 79 -6.41 6.00 -39.72
C GLU A 79 -5.50 5.60 -40.89
N ALA A 80 -4.23 5.29 -40.62
CA ALA A 80 -3.29 4.84 -41.63
C ALA A 80 -3.74 3.50 -42.25
N ALA A 81 -4.19 2.54 -41.42
CA ALA A 81 -4.73 1.27 -41.88
C ALA A 81 -6.02 1.44 -42.71
N ALA A 82 -6.91 2.35 -42.29
CA ALA A 82 -8.14 2.66 -43.03
C ALA A 82 -7.85 3.30 -44.39
N ARG A 83 -6.87 4.20 -44.48
CA ARG A 83 -6.42 4.81 -45.74
C ARG A 83 -5.75 3.78 -46.67
N ALA A 84 -4.95 2.86 -46.11
CA ALA A 84 -4.30 1.81 -46.88
C ALA A 84 -5.28 0.79 -47.49
N LEU A 85 -6.45 0.59 -46.86
CA LEU A 85 -7.54 -0.24 -47.40
C LEU A 85 -8.38 0.45 -48.48
N GLN A 86 -8.30 1.79 -48.56
CA GLN A 86 -9.03 2.58 -49.56
C GLN A 86 -8.22 2.83 -50.85
N GLN A 87 -6.93 2.51 -50.86
CA GLN A 87 -6.05 2.54 -52.04
C GLN A 87 -5.98 1.17 -52.71
#